data_AF-A0A8K0G678-F1
#
_entry.id   AF-A0A8K0G678-F1
#
_cell.length_a   1.000
_cell.length_b   1.000
_cell.length_c   1.000
_cell.angle_alpha   90.00
_cell.angle_beta   90.00
_cell.angle_gamma   90.00
#
_symmetry.space_group_name_H-M   'P 1'
#
loop_
_entity.id
_entity.type
_entity.pdbx_description
1 polymer ?
#
loop_
_entity_poly.entity_id
_entity_poly.type
_entity_poly.pdbx_seq_one_letter_code
_entity_poly.pdbx_strand_id
1 'polypeptide(L)'
;MILADFLRWRKQIPQLVVLQVPRWMASSGLEMSKKVSLDVFCDASKDTYATCIYLRSHVEEEVKIQLVMSKARVTPNKRLTIPHLELLACLIGARLAQQVIRELGMSEEKVWYWTDSSTALTWIQSDKPWGTFVSNRVKELRHLTIADKWYHVAGENNPTDLPSRGCSVQKLKETRWWERPDWLRQEKKYWNHASPTVDASEVNQELKKTAIAKVNVMFENFMDRLDKFGDYHKILRHVAYLKRFITRPQGRSELTYQELKEAEVRVLRHTQQSVGDAGLGSRVKRMNVFKDSNGLLRLKNSLYSEFDIRCPIILPGNNEVVKLLIRKAHETALHVGVQTVQYLLRHKFWVLKGKHAVRSVITSCAICRCFNAKKATGRRRWNFRKKQFILFLKDVQ
;
A
#
# COMPACT_ATOMS: atom_id res chain seq x y z
N MET A 1 14.74 12.05 40.39
CA MET A 1 15.62 11.27 39.47
C MET A 1 16.56 12.18 38.70
N ILE A 2 16.06 13.06 37.82
CA ILE A 2 16.88 13.99 36.99
C ILE A 2 17.91 14.82 37.79
N LEU A 3 17.51 15.40 38.93
CA LEU A 3 18.43 16.19 39.76
C LEU A 3 19.62 15.36 40.28
N ALA A 4 19.37 14.11 40.68
CA ALA A 4 20.42 13.23 41.19
C ALA A 4 21.40 12.84 40.07
N ASP A 5 20.88 12.57 38.87
CA ASP A 5 21.70 12.23 37.69
C ASP A 5 22.55 13.44 37.24
N PHE A 6 21.96 14.64 37.24
CA PHE A 6 22.68 15.88 36.96
C PHE A 6 23.80 16.15 37.97
N LEU A 7 23.52 15.99 39.27
CA LEU A 7 24.53 16.17 40.31
C LEU A 7 25.66 15.12 40.20
N ARG A 8 25.33 13.88 39.81
CA ARG A 8 26.34 12.82 39.55
C ARG A 8 27.21 13.15 38.34
N TRP A 9 26.61 13.65 37.25
CA TRP A 9 27.35 14.12 36.08
C TRP A 9 28.25 15.31 36.44
N ARG A 10 27.72 16.31 37.16
CA ARG A 10 28.45 17.52 37.58
C ARG A 10 29.70 17.20 38.39
N LYS A 11 29.65 16.21 39.28
CA LYS A 11 30.81 15.76 40.08
C LYS A 11 31.98 15.25 39.22
N GLN A 12 31.74 14.87 37.97
CA GLN A 12 32.79 14.39 37.06
C GLN A 12 33.49 15.52 36.29
N ILE A 13 32.93 16.75 36.25
CA ILE A 13 33.49 17.89 35.51
C ILE A 13 34.96 18.16 35.85
N PRO A 14 35.41 18.16 37.12
CA PRO A 14 36.82 18.41 37.44
C PRO A 14 37.78 17.40 36.79
N GLN A 15 37.31 16.18 36.51
CA GLN A 15 38.14 15.17 35.85
C GLN A 15 38.42 15.50 34.37
N LEU A 16 37.62 16.37 33.75
CA LEU A 16 37.82 16.81 32.36
C LEU A 16 39.04 17.70 32.18
N VAL A 17 39.54 18.35 33.24
CA VAL A 17 40.73 19.24 33.16
C VAL A 17 41.97 18.49 32.69
N VAL A 18 42.05 17.19 32.97
CA VAL A 18 43.18 16.32 32.58
C VAL A 18 43.07 15.84 31.13
N LEU A 19 41.90 16.01 30.48
CA LEU A 19 41.72 15.59 29.09
C LEU A 19 42.38 16.60 28.14
N GLN A 20 43.35 16.13 27.38
CA GLN A 20 43.98 16.89 26.32
C GLN A 20 43.63 16.24 24.98
N VAL A 21 43.00 17.02 24.10
CA VAL A 21 42.67 16.61 22.73
C VAL A 21 43.55 17.42 21.77
N PRO A 22 44.42 16.77 20.98
CA PRO A 22 45.21 17.47 19.97
C PRO A 22 44.30 18.21 18.98
N ARG A 23 44.50 19.53 18.83
CA ARG A 23 43.73 20.35 17.86
C ARG A 23 44.32 20.31 16.46
N TRP A 24 45.64 20.17 16.37
CA TRP A 24 46.34 20.16 15.10
C TRP A 24 46.14 18.80 14.44
N MET A 25 45.59 18.81 13.22
CA MET A 25 45.23 17.59 12.48
C MET A 25 46.33 17.06 11.57
N ALA A 26 47.41 17.82 11.36
CA ALA A 26 48.45 17.50 10.40
C ALA A 26 49.77 17.17 11.10
N SER A 27 50.10 15.92 11.40
CA SER A 27 51.51 15.66 11.74
C SER A 27 52.39 16.15 10.58
N SER A 28 53.46 16.86 10.94
CA SER A 28 54.43 17.51 10.06
C SER A 28 54.62 16.71 8.76
N GLY A 29 54.25 17.27 7.59
CA GLY A 29 54.50 16.64 6.29
C GLY A 29 53.30 16.17 5.46
N LEU A 30 52.05 16.44 5.88
CA LEU A 30 50.88 16.19 5.04
C LEU A 30 50.80 17.18 3.86
N GLU A 31 51.32 16.80 2.69
CA GLU A 31 50.68 17.22 1.45
C GLU A 31 49.25 16.68 1.47
N MET A 32 48.28 17.55 1.79
CA MET A 32 46.84 17.27 1.88
C MET A 32 46.25 16.56 0.63
N SER A 33 47.02 16.41 -0.45
CA SER A 33 46.52 16.05 -1.77
C SER A 33 46.31 14.55 -1.99
N LYS A 34 47.07 13.61 -1.36
CA LYS A 34 47.08 12.21 -1.85
C LYS A 34 46.59 11.08 -0.93
N LYS A 35 46.61 11.17 0.41
CA LYS A 35 46.22 10.01 1.29
C LYS A 35 45.36 10.36 2.52
N VAL A 36 44.36 11.20 2.33
CA VAL A 36 43.42 11.60 3.40
C VAL A 36 41.99 11.19 3.06
N SER A 37 41.24 10.71 4.05
CA SER A 37 39.83 10.32 3.96
C SER A 37 39.01 10.83 5.14
N LEU A 38 37.70 11.00 4.94
CA LEU A 38 36.74 11.28 6.01
C LEU A 38 35.81 10.08 6.23
N ASP A 39 35.62 9.73 7.50
CA ASP A 39 34.73 8.67 7.93
C ASP A 39 33.63 9.26 8.82
N VAL A 40 32.38 9.17 8.36
CA VAL A 40 31.19 9.77 8.98
C VAL A 40 30.35 8.66 9.61
N PHE A 41 30.29 8.62 10.93
CA PHE A 41 29.50 7.65 11.69
C PHE A 41 28.21 8.29 12.16
N CYS A 42 27.12 7.51 12.17
CA CYS A 42 25.80 7.94 12.60
C CYS A 42 25.14 6.87 13.50
N ASP A 43 24.45 7.32 14.54
CA ASP A 43 23.67 6.47 15.46
C ASP A 43 22.50 7.26 16.06
N ALA A 44 21.45 6.55 16.47
CA ALA A 44 20.33 7.09 17.19
C ALA A 44 19.86 6.19 18.33
N SER A 45 19.56 6.81 19.45
CA SER A 45 18.83 6.22 20.57
C SER A 45 17.42 6.81 20.67
N LYS A 46 16.64 6.36 21.66
CA LYS A 46 15.29 6.90 21.92
C LYS A 46 15.31 8.38 22.32
N ASP A 47 16.40 8.84 22.93
CA ASP A 47 16.50 10.16 23.55
C ASP A 47 17.36 11.13 22.73
N THR A 48 18.36 10.65 22.01
CA THR A 48 19.21 11.49 21.16
C THR A 48 19.67 10.78 19.89
N TYR A 49 20.05 11.54 18.88
CA TYR A 49 20.72 11.02 17.68
C TYR A 49 21.96 11.86 17.39
N ALA A 50 23.01 11.21 16.87
CA ALA A 50 24.33 11.81 16.77
C ALA A 50 25.12 11.38 15.53
N THR A 51 26.12 12.20 15.19
CA THR A 51 27.11 11.94 14.16
C THR A 51 28.51 12.26 14.69
N CYS A 52 29.50 11.49 14.25
CA CYS A 52 30.93 11.78 14.39
C CYS A 52 31.63 11.74 13.04
N ILE A 53 32.56 12.66 12.83
CA ILE A 53 33.39 12.72 11.61
C ILE A 53 34.84 12.60 12.03
N TYR A 54 35.51 11.60 11.48
CA TYR A 54 36.93 11.35 11.70
C TYR A 54 37.72 11.61 10.42
N LEU A 55 38.88 12.22 10.58
CA LEU A 55 39.90 12.33 9.55
C LEU A 55 40.82 11.12 9.67
N ARG A 56 41.02 10.43 8.57
CA ARG A 56 41.99 9.33 8.45
C ARG A 56 43.08 9.75 7.49
N SER A 57 44.31 9.83 7.98
CA SER A 57 45.50 10.21 7.21
C SER A 57 46.54 9.10 7.25
N HIS A 58 47.19 8.85 6.12
CA HIS A 58 48.38 8.01 6.05
C HIS A 58 49.60 8.91 6.12
N VAL A 59 50.40 8.78 7.17
CA VAL A 59 51.63 9.53 7.39
C VAL A 59 52.75 8.52 7.46
N GLU A 60 53.65 8.55 6.48
CA GLU A 60 54.69 7.53 6.31
C GLU A 60 54.07 6.11 6.19
N GLU A 61 54.29 5.23 7.19
CA GLU A 61 53.71 3.88 7.30
C GLU A 61 52.58 3.78 8.33
N GLU A 62 52.24 4.87 9.03
CA GLU A 62 51.21 4.87 10.08
C GLU A 62 49.89 5.49 9.63
N VAL A 63 48.79 4.83 10.01
CA VAL A 63 47.44 5.40 9.88
C VAL A 63 47.06 6.13 11.16
N LYS A 64 46.86 7.44 11.03
CA LYS A 64 46.34 8.30 12.11
C LYS A 64 44.86 8.59 11.89
N ILE A 65 44.12 8.53 12.99
CA ILE A 65 42.67 8.80 13.05
C ILE A 65 42.48 9.92 14.07
N GLN A 66 41.72 10.94 13.69
CA GLN A 66 41.44 12.08 14.56
C GLN A 66 40.01 12.57 14.37
N LEU A 67 39.30 12.82 15.48
CA LEU A 67 37.97 13.42 15.44
C LEU A 67 38.05 14.86 14.92
N VAL A 68 37.34 15.14 13.85
CA VAL A 68 37.20 16.48 13.27
C VAL A 68 36.03 17.21 13.93
N MET A 69 34.87 16.55 13.95
CA MET A 69 33.64 17.16 14.44
C MET A 69 32.65 16.10 14.90
N SER A 70 31.88 16.41 15.93
CA SER A 70 30.73 15.61 16.34
C SER A 70 29.52 16.49 16.57
N LYS A 71 28.33 15.93 16.41
CA LYS A 71 27.07 16.65 16.62
C LYS A 71 26.01 15.70 17.15
N ALA A 72 25.42 16.04 18.28
CA ALA A 72 24.28 15.34 18.87
C ALA A 72 23.05 16.23 18.91
N ARG A 73 21.85 15.63 18.85
CA ARG A 73 20.56 16.31 18.96
C ARG A 73 19.61 15.49 19.81
N VAL A 74 18.87 16.17 20.69
CA VAL A 74 17.76 15.56 21.44
C VAL A 74 16.63 15.21 20.47
N THR A 75 15.98 14.07 20.69
CA THR A 75 14.88 13.61 19.86
C THR A 75 13.70 14.60 19.93
N PRO A 76 12.96 14.82 18.82
CA PRO A 76 11.82 15.72 18.84
C PRO A 76 10.73 15.23 19.80
N ASN A 77 9.96 16.14 20.40
CA ASN A 77 8.83 15.79 21.27
C ASN A 77 7.73 14.96 20.56
N LYS A 78 7.71 14.96 19.23
CA LYS A 78 6.84 14.06 18.46
C LYS A 78 7.41 12.65 18.51
N ARG A 79 6.59 11.67 18.88
CA ARG A 79 6.97 10.25 18.90
C ARG A 79 7.37 9.78 17.51
N LEU A 80 8.67 9.68 17.27
CA LEU A 80 9.26 9.02 16.12
C LEU A 80 9.68 7.61 16.51
N THR A 81 9.64 6.69 15.56
CA THR A 81 10.19 5.34 15.73
C THR A 81 11.71 5.38 15.68
N ILE A 82 12.38 4.35 16.21
CA ILE A 82 13.84 4.26 16.21
C ILE A 82 14.41 4.36 14.78
N PRO A 83 13.89 3.64 13.76
CA PRO A 83 14.36 3.78 12.37
C PRO A 83 14.27 5.19 11.80
N HIS A 84 13.24 5.95 12.17
CA HIS A 84 13.13 7.34 11.76
C HIS A 84 14.20 8.23 12.41
N LEU A 85 14.58 7.94 13.65
CA LEU A 85 15.65 8.65 14.34
C LEU A 85 17.03 8.28 13.75
N GLU A 86 17.25 7.02 13.41
CA GLU A 86 18.46 6.54 12.73
C GLU A 86 18.63 7.22 11.36
N LEU A 87 17.54 7.33 10.58
CA LEU A 87 17.57 8.09 9.31
C LEU A 87 17.86 9.59 9.54
N LEU A 88 17.37 10.17 10.64
CA LEU A 88 17.69 11.55 10.99
C LEU A 88 19.16 11.72 11.42
N ALA A 89 19.75 10.73 12.10
CA ALA A 89 21.19 10.68 12.39
C ALA A 89 21.99 10.72 11.08
N CYS A 90 21.62 9.86 10.12
CA CYS A 90 22.25 9.83 8.80
C CYS A 90 22.14 11.19 8.08
N LEU A 91 20.96 11.83 8.14
CA LEU A 91 20.74 13.13 7.49
C LEU A 91 21.56 14.27 8.13
N ILE A 92 21.68 14.32 9.45
CA ILE A 92 22.56 15.31 10.09
C ILE A 92 24.02 15.02 9.78
N GLY A 93 24.39 13.75 9.62
CA GLY A 93 25.74 13.34 9.25
C GLY A 93 26.10 13.79 7.84
N ALA A 94 25.22 13.58 6.87
CA ALA A 94 25.37 14.08 5.51
C ALA A 94 25.56 15.62 5.48
N ARG A 95 24.71 16.37 6.20
CA ARG A 95 24.82 17.84 6.25
C ARG A 95 26.11 18.31 6.91
N LEU A 96 26.55 17.65 7.98
CA LEU A 96 27.77 17.97 8.70
C LEU A 96 29.01 17.66 7.85
N ALA A 97 29.01 16.52 7.16
CA ALA A 97 30.06 16.13 6.22
C ALA A 97 30.22 17.17 5.11
N GLN A 98 29.12 17.61 4.49
CA GLN A 98 29.17 18.67 3.48
C GLN A 98 29.79 19.97 3.99
N GLN A 99 29.57 20.33 5.26
CA GLN A 99 30.26 21.47 5.86
C GLN A 99 31.77 21.20 5.99
N VAL A 100 32.17 20.08 6.59
CA VAL A 100 33.58 19.73 6.78
C VAL A 100 34.34 19.63 5.45
N ILE A 101 33.73 19.05 4.42
CA ILE A 101 34.33 18.90 3.09
C ILE A 101 34.64 20.27 2.47
N ARG A 102 33.72 21.23 2.57
CA ARG A 102 33.92 22.59 2.08
C ARG A 102 35.05 23.29 2.83
N GLU A 103 35.06 23.22 4.16
CA GLU A 103 36.08 23.90 4.98
C GLU A 103 37.48 23.29 4.80
N LEU A 104 37.57 21.97 4.57
CA LEU A 104 38.85 21.28 4.36
C LEU A 104 39.28 21.22 2.88
N GLY A 105 38.47 21.73 1.95
CA GLY A 105 38.74 21.66 0.50
C GLY A 105 38.88 20.23 -0.03
N MET A 106 38.12 19.28 0.54
CA MET A 106 38.20 17.86 0.17
C MET A 106 37.20 17.51 -0.95
N SER A 107 37.41 16.35 -1.59
CA SER A 107 36.44 15.76 -2.52
C SER A 107 35.52 14.77 -1.81
N GLU A 108 34.23 14.78 -2.16
CA GLU A 108 33.23 13.78 -1.74
C GLU A 108 33.66 12.34 -2.08
N GLU A 109 34.52 12.18 -3.09
CA GLU A 109 35.10 10.89 -3.45
C GLU A 109 35.94 10.26 -2.33
N LYS A 110 36.40 11.07 -1.37
CA LYS A 110 37.21 10.65 -0.22
C LYS A 110 36.41 10.63 1.09
N VAL A 111 35.10 10.41 1.02
CA VAL A 111 34.20 10.34 2.19
C VAL A 111 33.49 8.99 2.23
N TRP A 112 33.39 8.41 3.42
CA TRP A 112 32.71 7.15 3.73
C TRP A 112 31.67 7.40 4.82
N TYR A 113 30.47 6.83 4.65
CA TYR A 113 29.36 6.99 5.60
C TYR A 113 29.02 5.66 6.24
N TRP A 114 28.81 5.66 7.55
CA TRP A 114 28.66 4.45 8.36
C TRP A 114 27.45 4.57 9.29
N THR A 115 26.63 3.53 9.34
CA THR A 115 25.51 3.39 10.29
C THR A 115 25.37 1.92 10.70
N ASP A 116 24.92 1.66 11.93
CA ASP A 116 24.54 0.34 12.43
C ASP A 116 23.06 0.00 12.18
N SER A 117 22.29 0.93 11.61
CA SER A 117 20.91 0.70 11.23
C SER A 117 20.82 0.05 9.84
N SER A 118 20.49 -1.24 9.83
CA SER A 118 20.18 -1.97 8.60
C SER A 118 18.96 -1.38 7.88
N THR A 119 17.96 -0.92 8.63
CA THR A 119 16.73 -0.31 8.11
C THR A 119 17.02 1.03 7.42
N ALA A 120 17.73 1.95 8.10
CA ALA A 120 18.08 3.25 7.50
C ALA A 120 19.00 3.08 6.28
N LEU A 121 19.99 2.17 6.37
CA LEU A 121 20.87 1.85 5.25
C LEU A 121 20.07 1.35 4.03
N THR A 122 19.13 0.43 4.25
CA THR A 122 18.26 -0.11 3.18
C THR A 122 17.43 1.00 2.53
N TRP A 123 16.86 1.92 3.32
CA TRP A 123 16.12 3.06 2.79
C TRP A 123 16.99 4.00 1.95
N ILE A 124 18.24 4.23 2.38
CA ILE A 124 19.20 5.09 1.68
C ILE A 124 19.65 4.47 0.35
N GLN A 125 19.87 3.15 0.29
CA GLN A 125 20.41 2.48 -0.89
C GLN A 125 19.36 2.02 -1.89
N SER A 126 18.10 1.81 -1.50
CA SER A 126 17.06 1.26 -2.39
C SER A 126 16.14 2.32 -3.00
N ASP A 127 15.72 2.14 -4.26
CA ASP A 127 14.80 3.01 -5.00
C ASP A 127 13.31 2.68 -4.81
N LYS A 128 12.96 2.01 -3.72
CA LYS A 128 11.56 1.65 -3.43
C LYS A 128 10.71 2.89 -3.12
N PRO A 129 9.38 2.83 -3.39
CA PRO A 129 8.47 3.95 -3.14
C PRO A 129 8.14 4.09 -1.64
N TRP A 130 9.05 4.73 -0.91
CA TRP A 130 8.89 4.98 0.53
C TRP A 130 7.79 5.99 0.85
N GLY A 131 7.31 5.94 2.09
CA GLY A 131 6.39 6.90 2.70
C GLY A 131 6.97 8.31 2.67
N THR A 132 6.10 9.32 2.82
CA THR A 132 6.47 10.73 2.63
C THR A 132 7.61 11.18 3.54
N PHE A 133 7.67 10.68 4.78
CA PHE A 133 8.75 11.00 5.70
C PHE A 133 10.09 10.48 5.15
N VAL A 134 10.23 9.16 4.97
CA VAL A 134 11.47 8.54 4.51
C VAL A 134 11.86 9.08 3.12
N SER A 135 10.93 9.14 2.18
CA SER A 135 11.18 9.60 0.80
C SER A 135 11.79 11.01 0.75
N ASN A 136 11.25 11.96 1.53
CA ASN A 136 11.77 13.33 1.53
C ASN A 136 13.19 13.42 2.12
N ARG A 137 13.50 12.65 3.16
CA ARG A 137 14.83 12.69 3.81
C ARG A 137 15.87 11.91 2.99
N VAL A 138 15.50 10.77 2.43
CA VAL A 138 16.38 10.01 1.51
C VAL A 138 16.70 10.84 0.27
N LYS A 139 15.72 11.56 -0.29
CA LYS A 139 15.96 12.46 -1.44
C LYS A 139 16.98 13.55 -1.10
N GLU A 140 16.86 14.18 0.06
CA GLU A 140 17.83 15.17 0.51
C GLU A 140 19.21 14.54 0.75
N LEU A 141 19.27 13.43 1.46
CA LEU A 141 20.51 12.72 1.78
C LEU A 141 21.27 12.29 0.53
N ARG A 142 20.56 11.81 -0.50
CA ARG A 142 21.14 11.45 -1.82
C ARG A 142 21.53 12.66 -2.67
N HIS A 143 21.02 13.85 -2.37
CA HIS A 143 21.51 15.09 -3.00
C HIS A 143 22.82 15.57 -2.37
N LEU A 144 23.06 15.20 -1.10
CA LEU A 144 24.25 15.56 -0.35
C LEU A 144 25.35 14.49 -0.37
N THR A 145 25.03 13.23 -0.69
CA THR A 145 25.96 12.10 -0.57
C THR A 145 25.72 11.07 -1.67
N ILE A 146 26.69 10.19 -1.90
CA ILE A 146 26.57 9.07 -2.83
C ILE A 146 25.98 7.86 -2.09
N ALA A 147 24.84 7.34 -2.55
CA ALA A 147 24.11 6.25 -1.88
C ALA A 147 24.97 4.99 -1.67
N ASP A 148 25.80 4.63 -2.65
CA ASP A 148 26.67 3.43 -2.62
C ASP A 148 27.85 3.55 -1.64
N LYS A 149 28.05 4.73 -1.05
CA LYS A 149 29.09 4.99 -0.04
C LYS A 149 28.58 4.94 1.39
N TRP A 150 27.33 4.55 1.58
CA TRP A 150 26.79 4.20 2.87
C TRP A 150 27.09 2.73 3.17
N TYR A 151 27.68 2.47 4.32
CA TYR A 151 28.08 1.14 4.75
C TYR A 151 27.51 0.82 6.12
N HIS A 152 27.30 -0.46 6.36
CA HIS A 152 26.94 -0.95 7.67
C HIS A 152 28.19 -1.10 8.56
N VAL A 153 28.08 -0.68 9.82
CA VAL A 153 29.06 -0.97 10.88
C VAL A 153 28.34 -1.66 12.03
N ALA A 154 28.95 -2.66 12.66
CA ALA A 154 28.36 -3.26 13.87
C ALA A 154 28.24 -2.21 14.99
N GLY A 155 27.13 -2.19 15.72
CA GLY A 155 26.89 -1.19 16.78
C GLY A 155 28.00 -1.13 17.83
N GLU A 156 28.61 -2.26 18.18
CA GLU A 156 29.75 -2.33 19.11
C GLU A 156 31.00 -1.59 18.60
N ASN A 157 31.14 -1.49 17.28
CA ASN A 157 32.24 -0.83 16.59
C ASN A 157 31.92 0.60 16.16
N ASN A 158 30.70 1.08 16.45
CA ASN A 158 30.24 2.40 16.09
C ASN A 158 30.64 3.45 17.14
N PRO A 159 31.53 4.40 16.83
CA PRO A 159 31.97 5.42 17.79
C PRO A 159 30.87 6.42 18.18
N THR A 160 29.75 6.46 17.44
CA THR A 160 28.64 7.37 17.75
C THR A 160 27.75 6.96 18.93
N ASP A 161 27.95 5.77 19.49
CA ASP A 161 27.26 5.31 20.71
C ASP A 161 27.52 6.25 21.91
N LEU A 162 28.75 6.77 22.05
CA LEU A 162 29.09 7.68 23.14
C LEU A 162 28.30 9.00 23.12
N PRO A 163 28.24 9.75 21.99
CA PRO A 163 27.41 10.95 21.93
C PRO A 163 25.90 10.69 21.83
N SER A 164 25.44 9.52 21.38
CA SER A 164 24.02 9.19 21.26
C SER A 164 23.38 8.67 22.57
N ARG A 165 24.18 8.04 23.45
CA ARG A 165 23.73 7.47 24.73
C ARG A 165 24.34 8.14 25.96
N GLY A 166 25.41 8.90 25.78
CA GLY A 166 26.20 9.50 26.86
C GLY A 166 27.22 8.53 27.45
N CYS A 167 28.22 9.08 28.15
CA CYS A 167 29.24 8.29 28.84
C CYS A 167 29.77 9.00 30.09
N SER A 168 30.46 8.24 30.94
CA SER A 168 31.22 8.80 32.05
C SER A 168 32.54 9.39 31.57
N VAL A 169 33.09 10.34 32.32
CA VAL A 169 34.40 10.94 32.02
C VAL A 169 35.51 9.89 32.05
N GLN A 170 35.38 8.88 32.91
CA GLN A 170 36.31 7.76 32.97
C GLN A 170 36.29 6.93 31.66
N LYS A 171 35.10 6.55 31.17
CA LYS A 171 34.96 5.82 29.90
C LYS A 171 35.52 6.66 28.74
N LEU A 172 35.28 7.96 28.72
CA LEU A 172 35.83 8.87 27.72
C LEU A 172 37.37 8.92 27.73
N LYS A 173 37.99 8.90 28.92
CA LYS A 173 39.46 8.85 29.09
C LYS A 173 40.05 7.53 28.61
N GLU A 174 39.47 6.41 29.06
CA GLU A 174 39.94 5.06 28.73
C GLU A 174 39.83 4.78 27.23
N THR A 175 38.75 5.24 26.60
CA THR A 175 38.51 4.96 25.17
C THR A 175 39.30 5.83 24.21
N ARG A 176 39.83 6.99 24.66
CA ARG A 176 40.41 8.03 23.79
C ARG A 176 39.56 8.22 22.52
N TRP A 177 38.27 8.48 22.72
CA TRP A 177 37.28 8.47 21.64
C TRP A 177 37.63 9.34 20.42
N TRP A 178 38.45 10.38 20.60
CA TRP A 178 38.94 11.21 19.50
C TRP A 178 39.99 10.53 18.58
N GLU A 179 40.50 9.34 18.94
CA GLU A 179 41.50 8.55 18.18
C GLU A 179 40.94 7.21 17.65
N ARG A 180 39.63 7.01 17.74
CA ARG A 180 38.92 5.74 17.47
C ARG A 180 37.96 5.85 16.28
N PRO A 181 37.51 4.72 15.70
CA PRO A 181 37.77 3.33 16.09
C PRO A 181 39.05 2.72 15.48
N ASP A 182 39.71 1.81 16.21
CA ASP A 182 41.03 1.25 15.84
C ASP A 182 41.00 0.44 14.55
N TRP A 183 39.87 -0.20 14.22
CA TRP A 183 39.74 -0.99 13.01
C TRP A 183 39.90 -0.15 11.73
N LEU A 184 39.65 1.16 11.77
CA LEU A 184 39.94 2.07 10.64
C LEU A 184 41.43 2.20 10.36
N ARG A 185 42.32 1.86 11.32
CA ARG A 185 43.78 1.87 11.09
C ARG A 185 44.21 0.75 10.14
N GLN A 186 43.43 -0.32 10.08
CA GLN A 186 43.69 -1.44 9.18
C GLN A 186 43.44 -1.04 7.72
N GLU A 187 43.97 -1.84 6.79
CA GLU A 187 43.69 -1.70 5.38
C GLU A 187 42.20 -1.95 5.08
N LYS A 188 41.68 -1.32 4.03
CA LYS A 188 40.27 -1.38 3.65
C LYS A 188 39.74 -2.80 3.45
N LYS A 189 40.58 -3.74 2.98
CA LYS A 189 40.21 -5.16 2.81
C LYS A 189 39.82 -5.86 4.12
N TYR A 190 40.27 -5.34 5.26
CA TYR A 190 39.99 -5.89 6.59
C TYR A 190 38.88 -5.12 7.32
N TRP A 191 38.28 -4.11 6.67
CA TRP A 191 37.13 -3.45 7.23
C TRP A 191 35.98 -4.44 7.25
N ASN A 192 35.52 -4.80 8.45
CA ASN A 192 34.38 -5.69 8.63
C ASN A 192 33.10 -4.99 8.15
N HIS A 193 32.81 -5.12 6.86
CA HIS A 193 31.48 -4.87 6.32
C HIS A 193 30.57 -5.96 6.88
N ALA A 194 30.04 -5.76 8.09
CA ALA A 194 29.04 -6.65 8.63
C ALA A 194 27.87 -6.66 7.64
N SER A 195 27.54 -7.82 7.07
CA SER A 195 26.33 -7.97 6.25
C SER A 195 25.13 -7.78 7.18
N PRO A 196 24.40 -6.67 7.06
CA PRO A 196 23.32 -6.41 7.99
C PRO A 196 22.22 -7.45 7.83
N THR A 197 21.71 -7.99 8.93
CA THR A 197 20.43 -8.69 8.93
C THR A 197 19.33 -7.64 8.78
N VAL A 198 18.66 -7.64 7.62
CA VAL A 198 17.60 -6.69 7.32
C VAL A 198 16.26 -7.27 7.78
N ASP A 199 15.58 -6.60 8.72
CA ASP A 199 14.20 -6.92 9.03
C ASP A 199 13.28 -6.39 7.92
N ALA A 200 12.88 -7.30 7.03
CA ALA A 200 11.99 -6.97 5.93
C ALA A 200 10.64 -6.42 6.41
N SER A 201 10.16 -6.81 7.60
CA SER A 201 8.90 -6.29 8.17
C SER A 201 9.02 -4.80 8.48
N GLU A 202 10.06 -4.40 9.21
CA GLU A 202 10.31 -3.02 9.62
C GLU A 202 10.53 -2.11 8.42
N VAL A 203 11.34 -2.54 7.44
CA VAL A 203 11.59 -1.79 6.20
C VAL A 203 10.29 -1.61 5.39
N ASN A 204 9.46 -2.66 5.30
CA ASN A 204 8.25 -2.65 4.49
C ASN A 204 7.08 -1.87 5.13
N GLN A 205 7.15 -1.51 6.41
CA GLN A 205 6.15 -0.62 7.02
C GLN A 205 6.07 0.74 6.33
N GLU A 206 7.21 1.24 5.84
CA GLU A 206 7.33 2.50 5.13
C GLU A 206 7.13 2.38 3.62
N LEU A 207 6.83 1.19 3.08
CA LEU A 207 6.41 1.10 1.69
C LEU A 207 5.04 1.77 1.52
N LYS A 208 4.92 2.67 0.54
CA LYS A 208 3.61 3.18 0.15
C LYS A 208 2.73 1.99 -0.22
N LYS A 209 1.72 1.72 0.63
CA LYS A 209 0.65 0.77 0.31
C LYS A 209 0.03 1.24 -1.00
N THR A 210 0.31 0.52 -2.08
CA THR A 210 -0.14 0.88 -3.42
C THR A 210 -1.66 1.04 -3.43
N ALA A 211 -2.16 2.09 -4.09
CA ALA A 211 -3.57 2.47 -4.16
C ALA A 211 -4.51 1.31 -4.57
N ILE A 212 -3.96 0.30 -5.24
CA ILE A 212 -4.62 -0.94 -5.69
C ILE A 212 -5.33 -1.67 -4.55
N ALA A 213 -4.71 -1.77 -3.36
CA ALA A 213 -5.30 -2.48 -2.23
C ALA A 213 -6.55 -1.78 -1.69
N LYS A 214 -6.56 -0.43 -1.63
CA LYS A 214 -7.74 0.34 -1.21
C LYS A 214 -8.87 0.28 -2.22
N VAL A 215 -8.54 0.27 -3.52
CA VAL A 215 -9.55 0.19 -4.59
C VAL A 215 -10.23 -1.18 -4.62
N ASN A 216 -9.51 -2.28 -4.38
CA ASN A 216 -10.10 -3.61 -4.31
C ASN A 216 -11.11 -3.75 -3.16
N VAL A 217 -10.77 -3.24 -1.96
CA VAL A 217 -11.70 -3.23 -0.82
C VAL A 217 -12.95 -2.40 -1.13
N MET A 218 -12.78 -1.24 -1.79
CA MET A 218 -13.92 -0.41 -2.20
C MET A 218 -14.80 -1.08 -3.26
N PHE A 219 -14.17 -1.83 -4.18
CA PHE A 219 -14.87 -2.59 -5.21
C PHE A 219 -15.70 -3.74 -4.61
N GLU A 220 -15.16 -4.48 -3.64
CA GLU A 220 -15.91 -5.53 -2.94
C GLU A 220 -17.11 -4.95 -2.18
N ASN A 221 -16.90 -3.87 -1.41
CA ASN A 221 -17.98 -3.15 -0.73
C ASN A 221 -19.06 -2.61 -1.69
N PHE A 222 -18.69 -2.27 -2.93
CA PHE A 222 -19.63 -1.87 -3.97
C PHE A 222 -20.45 -3.07 -4.48
N MET A 223 -19.81 -4.22 -4.69
CA MET A 223 -20.47 -5.44 -5.15
C MET A 223 -21.53 -5.94 -4.15
N ASP A 224 -21.28 -5.79 -2.85
CA ASP A 224 -22.25 -6.14 -1.80
C ASP A 224 -23.51 -5.25 -1.80
N ARG A 225 -23.50 -4.14 -2.54
CA ARG A 225 -24.60 -3.16 -2.62
C ARG A 225 -25.31 -3.15 -3.97
N LEU A 226 -25.11 -4.19 -4.79
CA LEU A 226 -25.76 -4.30 -6.10
C LEU A 226 -27.29 -4.38 -6.02
N ASP A 227 -27.82 -4.88 -4.90
CA ASP A 227 -29.25 -4.95 -4.58
C ASP A 227 -29.93 -3.57 -4.45
N LYS A 228 -29.15 -2.52 -4.15
CA LYS A 228 -29.67 -1.13 -4.00
C LYS A 228 -29.96 -0.45 -5.33
N PHE A 229 -29.56 -1.04 -6.46
CA PHE A 229 -29.85 -0.47 -7.77
C PHE A 229 -31.26 -0.88 -8.23
N GLY A 230 -31.99 0.03 -8.87
CA GLY A 230 -33.33 -0.26 -9.40
C GLY A 230 -33.36 -0.91 -10.78
N ASP A 231 -32.20 -1.06 -11.43
CA ASP A 231 -32.08 -1.39 -12.86
C ASP A 231 -30.84 -2.26 -13.13
N TYR A 232 -31.04 -3.38 -13.82
CA TYR A 232 -29.98 -4.34 -14.13
C TYR A 232 -28.96 -3.81 -15.14
N HIS A 233 -29.37 -3.03 -16.13
CA HIS A 233 -28.44 -2.39 -17.08
C HIS A 233 -27.55 -1.36 -16.39
N LYS A 234 -28.10 -0.59 -15.43
CA LYS A 234 -27.30 0.34 -14.64
C LYS A 234 -26.22 -0.41 -13.86
N ILE A 235 -26.54 -1.54 -13.22
CA ILE A 235 -25.56 -2.40 -12.54
C ILE A 235 -24.42 -2.78 -13.49
N LEU A 236 -24.73 -3.32 -14.67
CA LEU A 236 -23.72 -3.75 -15.63
C LEU A 236 -22.79 -2.61 -16.07
N ARG A 237 -23.36 -1.43 -16.36
CA ARG A 237 -22.57 -0.25 -16.75
C ARG A 237 -21.64 0.22 -15.62
N HIS A 238 -22.12 0.28 -14.39
CA HIS A 238 -21.30 0.70 -13.25
C HIS A 238 -20.17 -0.29 -12.98
N VAL A 239 -20.45 -1.58 -12.98
CA VAL A 239 -19.41 -2.62 -12.78
C VAL A 239 -18.38 -2.58 -13.92
N ALA A 240 -18.82 -2.40 -15.17
CA ALA A 240 -17.91 -2.25 -16.30
C ALA A 240 -17.01 -1.02 -16.18
N TYR A 241 -17.56 0.15 -15.84
CA TYR A 241 -16.77 1.37 -15.62
C TYR A 241 -15.81 1.25 -14.44
N LEU A 242 -16.21 0.62 -13.34
CA LEU A 242 -15.33 0.39 -12.19
C LEU A 242 -14.18 -0.54 -12.56
N LYS A 243 -14.47 -1.65 -13.25
CA LYS A 243 -13.43 -2.58 -13.72
C LYS A 243 -12.47 -1.87 -14.67
N ARG A 244 -12.99 -1.08 -15.61
CA ARG A 244 -12.18 -0.28 -16.53
C ARG A 244 -11.30 0.70 -15.77
N PHE A 245 -11.84 1.41 -14.78
CA PHE A 245 -11.04 2.35 -13.97
C PHE A 245 -9.88 1.65 -13.24
N ILE A 246 -10.10 0.42 -12.76
CA ILE A 246 -9.07 -0.40 -12.10
C ILE A 246 -7.99 -0.86 -13.09
N THR A 247 -8.37 -1.30 -14.29
CA THR A 247 -7.44 -1.91 -15.25
C THR A 247 -6.78 -0.90 -16.19
N ARG A 248 -7.51 0.15 -16.58
CA ARG A 248 -7.12 1.18 -17.54
C ARG A 248 -7.83 2.50 -17.22
N PRO A 249 -7.19 3.44 -16.50
CA PRO A 249 -7.75 4.75 -16.23
C PRO A 249 -7.68 5.65 -17.48
N GLN A 250 -8.41 5.27 -18.53
CA GLN A 250 -8.66 6.07 -19.71
C GLN A 250 -10.10 6.59 -19.65
N GLY A 251 -10.33 7.81 -20.14
CA GLY A 251 -11.52 8.64 -19.89
C GLY A 251 -12.90 8.01 -20.18
N ARG A 252 -13.95 8.81 -19.98
CA ARG A 252 -15.38 8.43 -20.07
C ARG A 252 -15.85 8.14 -21.52
N SER A 253 -15.20 7.22 -22.21
CA SER A 253 -15.69 6.76 -23.52
C SER A 253 -16.86 5.78 -23.33
N GLU A 254 -17.54 5.46 -24.44
CA GLU A 254 -18.56 4.41 -24.46
C GLU A 254 -17.96 3.04 -24.09
N LEU A 255 -18.79 2.21 -23.45
CA LEU A 255 -18.43 0.85 -23.05
C LEU A 255 -18.57 -0.10 -24.23
N THR A 256 -17.57 -0.95 -24.42
CA THR A 256 -17.61 -2.00 -25.42
C THR A 256 -18.53 -3.15 -25.00
N TYR A 257 -19.04 -3.91 -25.97
CA TYR A 257 -19.81 -5.13 -25.70
C TYR A 257 -19.04 -6.13 -24.81
N GLN A 258 -17.73 -6.26 -25.04
CA GLN A 258 -16.88 -7.17 -24.28
C GLN A 258 -16.78 -6.75 -22.79
N GLU A 259 -16.63 -5.45 -22.50
CA GLU A 259 -16.63 -4.94 -21.13
C GLU A 259 -17.96 -5.21 -20.40
N LEU A 260 -19.08 -5.06 -21.10
CA LEU A 260 -20.41 -5.37 -20.54
C LEU A 260 -20.60 -6.87 -20.30
N LYS A 261 -20.11 -7.72 -21.21
CA LYS A 261 -20.15 -9.18 -21.06
C LYS A 261 -19.32 -9.64 -19.85
N GLU A 262 -18.14 -9.07 -19.67
CA GLU A 262 -17.29 -9.36 -18.51
C GLU A 262 -17.88 -8.86 -17.19
N ALA A 263 -18.52 -7.69 -17.21
CA ALA A 263 -19.27 -7.18 -16.06
C ALA A 263 -20.44 -8.09 -15.70
N GLU A 264 -21.17 -8.60 -16.69
CA GLU A 264 -22.26 -9.56 -16.48
C GLU A 264 -21.77 -10.84 -15.79
N VAL A 265 -20.68 -11.43 -16.29
CA VAL A 265 -20.05 -12.61 -15.66
C VAL A 265 -19.66 -12.33 -14.21
N ARG A 266 -19.08 -11.14 -13.93
CA ARG A 266 -18.65 -10.75 -12.58
C ARG A 266 -19.84 -10.61 -11.62
N VAL A 267 -20.92 -9.96 -12.05
CA VAL A 267 -22.15 -9.78 -11.27
C VAL A 267 -22.81 -11.13 -10.96
N LEU A 268 -22.90 -12.01 -11.96
CA LEU A 268 -23.48 -13.35 -11.79
C LEU A 268 -22.64 -14.21 -10.82
N ARG A 269 -21.31 -14.13 -10.93
CA ARG A 269 -20.40 -14.84 -10.01
C ARG A 269 -20.56 -14.37 -8.58
N HIS A 270 -20.62 -13.05 -8.36
CA HIS A 270 -20.85 -12.48 -7.02
C HIS A 270 -22.24 -12.86 -6.47
N THR A 271 -23.26 -12.91 -7.32
CA THR A 271 -24.62 -13.35 -6.95
C THR A 271 -24.65 -14.83 -6.52
N GLN A 272 -23.83 -15.68 -7.14
CA GLN A 272 -23.68 -17.08 -6.71
C GLN A 272 -22.90 -17.21 -5.40
N GLN A 273 -21.84 -16.40 -5.22
CA GLN A 273 -21.00 -16.42 -4.02
C GLN A 273 -21.71 -15.89 -2.77
N SER A 274 -22.45 -14.78 -2.89
CA SER A 274 -23.18 -14.13 -1.79
C SER A 274 -24.23 -15.04 -1.13
N VAL A 275 -24.74 -16.02 -1.88
CA VAL A 275 -25.74 -16.97 -1.39
C VAL A 275 -25.09 -18.25 -0.81
N GLY A 276 -23.82 -18.52 -1.16
CA GLY A 276 -23.06 -19.69 -0.74
C GLY A 276 -23.66 -21.03 -1.20
N ASP A 277 -22.92 -22.13 -1.00
CA ASP A 277 -23.39 -23.49 -1.32
C ASP A 277 -24.64 -23.89 -0.52
N ALA A 278 -24.83 -23.28 0.66
CA ALA A 278 -26.00 -23.51 1.52
C ALA A 278 -27.27 -22.83 0.99
N GLY A 279 -27.19 -21.61 0.45
CA GLY A 279 -28.36 -20.84 -0.01
C GLY A 279 -28.85 -21.21 -1.43
N LEU A 280 -27.98 -21.81 -2.26
CA LEU A 280 -28.36 -22.50 -3.50
C LEU A 280 -29.20 -23.77 -3.22
N GLY A 281 -29.20 -24.23 -1.97
CA GLY A 281 -30.12 -25.21 -1.41
C GLY A 281 -29.72 -26.66 -1.67
N SER A 282 -30.20 -27.58 -0.81
CA SER A 282 -30.02 -29.03 -0.93
C SER A 282 -30.52 -29.66 -2.25
N ARG A 283 -31.25 -28.88 -3.07
CA ARG A 283 -31.68 -29.27 -4.41
C ARG A 283 -30.55 -29.19 -5.45
N VAL A 284 -29.61 -28.26 -5.30
CA VAL A 284 -28.45 -28.14 -6.20
C VAL A 284 -27.50 -29.33 -6.03
N LYS A 285 -27.38 -29.89 -4.82
CA LYS A 285 -26.64 -31.14 -4.55
C LYS A 285 -27.20 -32.37 -5.26
N ARG A 286 -28.48 -32.34 -5.68
CA ARG A 286 -29.15 -33.42 -6.43
C ARG A 286 -29.16 -33.19 -7.95
N MET A 287 -28.59 -32.08 -8.40
CA MET A 287 -28.52 -31.70 -9.81
C MET A 287 -27.11 -31.95 -10.34
N ASN A 288 -27.00 -32.33 -11.62
CA ASN A 288 -25.69 -32.43 -12.28
C ASN A 288 -25.12 -31.03 -12.52
N VAL A 289 -24.29 -30.52 -11.63
CA VAL A 289 -23.74 -29.16 -11.69
C VAL A 289 -22.23 -29.19 -11.91
N PHE A 290 -21.73 -28.27 -12.73
CA PHE A 290 -20.31 -28.06 -12.94
C PHE A 290 -19.97 -26.56 -12.93
N LYS A 291 -18.70 -26.22 -12.65
CA LYS A 291 -18.18 -24.86 -12.78
C LYS A 291 -17.59 -24.68 -14.18
N ASP A 292 -17.96 -23.61 -14.87
CA ASP A 292 -17.37 -23.27 -16.17
C ASP A 292 -16.00 -22.57 -16.04
N SER A 293 -15.36 -22.27 -17.18
CA SER A 293 -14.08 -21.54 -17.23
C SER A 293 -14.14 -20.13 -16.63
N ASN A 294 -15.35 -19.57 -16.51
CA ASN A 294 -15.62 -18.30 -15.86
C ASN A 294 -15.99 -18.46 -14.37
N GLY A 295 -15.84 -19.65 -13.79
CA GLY A 295 -16.14 -19.93 -12.39
C GLY A 295 -17.62 -19.82 -12.03
N LEU A 296 -18.53 -19.88 -13.01
CA LEU A 296 -19.97 -19.87 -12.79
C LEU A 296 -20.50 -21.31 -12.67
N LEU A 297 -21.42 -21.52 -11.73
CA LEU A 297 -22.14 -22.78 -11.58
C LEU A 297 -23.22 -22.92 -12.67
N ARG A 298 -23.13 -24.00 -13.46
CA ARG A 298 -24.05 -24.33 -14.55
C ARG A 298 -24.64 -25.73 -14.36
N LEU A 299 -25.88 -25.89 -14.80
CA LEU A 299 -26.51 -27.21 -14.90
C LEU A 299 -25.96 -27.95 -16.11
N LYS A 300 -25.67 -29.24 -15.99
CA LYS A 300 -25.32 -30.11 -17.11
C LYS A 300 -26.57 -30.88 -17.54
N ASN A 301 -27.05 -30.63 -18.75
CA ASN A 301 -28.07 -31.47 -19.38
C ASN A 301 -27.51 -32.18 -20.63
N SER A 302 -28.19 -33.23 -21.05
CA SER A 302 -27.86 -34.02 -22.24
C SER A 302 -28.77 -33.66 -23.42
N LEU A 303 -29.05 -32.36 -23.60
CA LEU A 303 -29.85 -31.89 -24.73
C LEU A 303 -28.93 -31.48 -25.90
N TYR A 304 -29.38 -31.73 -27.13
CA TYR A 304 -28.70 -31.24 -28.33
C TYR A 304 -29.16 -29.80 -28.60
N SER A 305 -28.44 -28.83 -28.03
CA SER A 305 -28.76 -27.40 -28.15
C SER A 305 -27.50 -26.54 -27.95
N GLU A 306 -27.64 -25.23 -28.18
CA GLU A 306 -26.58 -24.24 -27.94
C GLU A 306 -26.06 -24.31 -26.50
N PHE A 307 -24.80 -23.96 -26.29
CA PHE A 307 -24.11 -24.19 -25.01
C PHE A 307 -24.82 -23.54 -23.81
N ASP A 308 -25.34 -22.32 -23.94
CA ASP A 308 -26.05 -21.64 -22.84
C ASP A 308 -27.43 -22.24 -22.54
N ILE A 309 -28.10 -22.82 -23.55
CA ILE A 309 -29.39 -23.51 -23.41
C ILE A 309 -29.18 -24.92 -22.82
N ARG A 310 -28.14 -25.61 -23.29
CA ARG A 310 -27.70 -26.93 -22.81
C ARG A 310 -27.15 -26.85 -21.39
N CYS A 311 -26.41 -25.79 -21.08
CA CYS A 311 -25.75 -25.64 -19.79
C CYS A 311 -26.12 -24.30 -19.13
N PRO A 312 -27.38 -24.09 -18.70
CA PRO A 312 -27.82 -22.81 -18.18
C PRO A 312 -27.17 -22.48 -16.82
N ILE A 313 -26.93 -21.18 -16.59
CA ILE A 313 -26.32 -20.66 -15.36
C ILE A 313 -27.33 -20.73 -14.22
N ILE A 314 -26.96 -21.34 -13.10
CA ILE A 314 -27.86 -21.50 -11.96
C ILE A 314 -27.92 -20.20 -11.17
N LEU A 315 -29.12 -19.68 -10.92
CA LEU A 315 -29.32 -18.43 -10.18
C LEU A 315 -30.32 -18.57 -9.02
N PRO A 316 -30.06 -17.95 -7.86
CA PRO A 316 -30.97 -17.96 -6.73
C PRO A 316 -32.17 -17.02 -6.97
N GLY A 317 -33.38 -17.57 -7.12
CA GLY A 317 -34.58 -16.78 -7.41
C GLY A 317 -35.01 -15.78 -6.33
N ASN A 318 -34.46 -15.90 -5.11
CA ASN A 318 -34.75 -14.98 -4.00
C ASN A 318 -33.84 -13.73 -3.98
N ASN A 319 -32.73 -13.73 -4.71
CA ASN A 319 -31.78 -12.62 -4.71
C ASN A 319 -32.32 -11.40 -5.50
N GLU A 320 -32.11 -10.19 -4.99
CA GLU A 320 -32.63 -8.96 -5.60
C GLU A 320 -32.05 -8.69 -7.00
N VAL A 321 -30.76 -8.96 -7.21
CA VAL A 321 -30.12 -8.81 -8.54
C VAL A 321 -30.78 -9.72 -9.57
N VAL A 322 -31.18 -10.93 -9.17
CA VAL A 322 -31.91 -11.88 -10.03
C VAL A 322 -33.32 -11.38 -10.32
N LYS A 323 -34.00 -10.75 -9.35
CA LYS A 323 -35.31 -10.12 -9.60
C LYS A 323 -35.21 -8.95 -10.58
N LEU A 324 -34.14 -8.15 -10.52
CA LEU A 324 -33.86 -7.09 -11.50
C LEU A 324 -33.59 -7.66 -12.90
N LEU A 325 -32.85 -8.76 -12.99
CA LEU A 325 -32.63 -9.49 -14.26
C LEU A 325 -33.96 -9.99 -14.86
N ILE A 326 -34.83 -10.58 -14.02
CA ILE A 326 -36.17 -11.03 -14.43
C ILE A 326 -37.02 -9.84 -14.89
N ARG A 327 -36.97 -8.71 -14.16
CA ARG A 327 -37.71 -7.49 -14.52
C ARG A 327 -37.28 -6.98 -15.88
N LYS A 328 -35.97 -6.89 -16.13
CA LYS A 328 -35.42 -6.54 -17.44
C LYS A 328 -35.97 -7.47 -18.54
N ALA A 329 -35.89 -8.79 -18.34
CA ALA A 329 -36.38 -9.74 -19.34
C ALA A 329 -37.90 -9.57 -19.62
N HIS A 330 -38.68 -9.27 -18.58
CA HIS A 330 -40.11 -8.99 -18.70
C HIS A 330 -40.41 -7.68 -19.44
N GLU A 331 -39.65 -6.62 -19.19
CA GLU A 331 -39.79 -5.32 -19.86
C GLU A 331 -39.33 -5.39 -21.33
N THR A 332 -38.19 -6.03 -21.62
CA THR A 332 -37.70 -6.24 -23.00
C THR A 332 -38.66 -7.09 -23.83
N ALA A 333 -39.36 -8.03 -23.19
CA ALA A 333 -40.36 -8.86 -23.86
C ALA A 333 -41.74 -8.17 -23.95
N LEU A 334 -41.89 -6.88 -23.64
CA LEU A 334 -43.17 -6.16 -23.72
C LEU A 334 -44.26 -6.73 -22.80
N HIS A 335 -43.90 -7.02 -21.55
CA HIS A 335 -44.83 -7.40 -20.49
C HIS A 335 -45.58 -8.73 -20.67
N VAL A 336 -44.99 -9.69 -21.39
CA VAL A 336 -45.58 -11.03 -21.56
C VAL A 336 -45.77 -11.76 -20.23
N GLY A 337 -46.66 -12.76 -20.26
CA GLY A 337 -46.99 -13.62 -19.13
C GLY A 337 -45.82 -14.45 -18.58
N VAL A 338 -46.06 -15.03 -17.41
CA VAL A 338 -45.06 -15.77 -16.60
C VAL A 338 -44.35 -16.88 -17.39
N GLN A 339 -45.08 -17.64 -18.22
CA GLN A 339 -44.54 -18.78 -18.95
C GLN A 339 -43.52 -18.35 -20.01
N THR A 340 -43.83 -17.31 -20.76
CA THR A 340 -42.94 -16.78 -21.81
C THR A 340 -41.67 -16.19 -21.22
N VAL A 341 -41.79 -15.38 -20.15
CA VAL A 341 -40.61 -14.84 -19.46
C VAL A 341 -39.74 -15.97 -18.90
N GLN A 342 -40.35 -17.01 -18.33
CA GLN A 342 -39.63 -18.18 -17.84
C GLN A 342 -38.92 -18.94 -18.98
N TYR A 343 -39.53 -19.04 -20.16
CA TYR A 343 -38.91 -19.63 -21.34
C TYR A 343 -37.72 -18.81 -21.82
N LEU A 344 -37.87 -17.49 -21.96
CA LEU A 344 -36.80 -16.57 -22.37
C LEU A 344 -35.59 -16.65 -21.42
N LEU A 345 -35.84 -16.68 -20.11
CA LEU A 345 -34.78 -16.82 -19.12
C LEU A 345 -34.04 -18.16 -19.26
N ARG A 346 -34.73 -19.25 -19.61
CA ARG A 346 -34.13 -20.59 -19.76
C ARG A 346 -33.15 -20.71 -20.91
N HIS A 347 -33.13 -19.77 -21.86
CA HIS A 347 -32.10 -19.76 -22.89
C HIS A 347 -30.68 -19.57 -22.32
N LYS A 348 -30.54 -18.98 -21.13
CA LYS A 348 -29.24 -18.69 -20.51
C LYS A 348 -29.17 -19.01 -19.02
N PHE A 349 -30.31 -19.02 -18.32
CA PHE A 349 -30.39 -19.06 -16.86
C PHE A 349 -31.36 -20.13 -16.34
N TRP A 350 -30.92 -20.86 -15.33
CA TRP A 350 -31.74 -21.75 -14.52
C TRP A 350 -32.03 -21.11 -13.17
N VAL A 351 -33.13 -20.35 -13.10
CA VAL A 351 -33.55 -19.67 -11.85
C VAL A 351 -34.22 -20.67 -10.90
N LEU A 352 -33.66 -20.83 -9.71
CA LEU A 352 -34.23 -21.66 -8.65
C LEU A 352 -35.60 -21.11 -8.21
N LYS A 353 -36.60 -21.99 -8.12
CA LYS A 353 -38.01 -21.60 -7.92
C LYS A 353 -38.48 -20.58 -8.98
N GLY A 354 -37.96 -20.65 -10.20
CA GLY A 354 -38.11 -19.63 -11.25
C GLY A 354 -39.55 -19.20 -11.52
N LYS A 355 -40.52 -20.13 -11.58
CA LYS A 355 -41.95 -19.77 -11.77
C LYS A 355 -42.47 -18.82 -10.67
N HIS A 356 -42.07 -19.05 -9.42
CA HIS A 356 -42.46 -18.18 -8.30
C HIS A 356 -41.74 -16.84 -8.36
N ALA A 357 -40.43 -16.84 -8.64
CA ALA A 357 -39.64 -15.61 -8.77
C ALA A 357 -40.18 -14.72 -9.91
N VAL A 358 -40.44 -15.29 -11.09
CA VAL A 358 -41.03 -14.58 -12.24
C VAL A 358 -42.42 -14.07 -11.90
N ARG A 359 -43.28 -14.89 -11.31
CA ARG A 359 -44.62 -14.45 -10.89
C ARG A 359 -44.54 -13.27 -9.92
N SER A 360 -43.65 -13.32 -8.93
CA SER A 360 -43.47 -12.24 -7.95
C SER A 360 -43.07 -10.91 -8.60
N VAL A 361 -42.18 -10.96 -9.61
CA VAL A 361 -41.74 -9.76 -10.35
C VAL A 361 -42.88 -9.21 -11.21
N ILE A 362 -43.60 -10.07 -11.94
CA ILE A 362 -44.72 -9.64 -12.77
C ILE A 362 -45.86 -9.06 -11.93
N THR A 363 -46.18 -9.66 -10.77
CA THR A 363 -47.21 -9.13 -9.87
C THR A 363 -46.86 -7.78 -9.26
N SER A 364 -45.56 -7.46 -9.13
CA SER A 364 -45.10 -6.15 -8.63
C SER A 364 -44.95 -5.11 -9.75
N CYS A 365 -44.97 -5.52 -11.02
CA CYS A 365 -44.93 -4.61 -12.17
C CYS A 365 -46.16 -3.70 -12.19
N ALA A 366 -45.96 -2.38 -12.27
CA ALA A 366 -47.05 -1.41 -12.31
C ALA A 366 -47.92 -1.57 -13.56
N ILE A 367 -47.28 -1.76 -14.72
CA ILE A 367 -47.97 -1.91 -16.02
C ILE A 367 -48.87 -3.15 -16.01
N CYS A 368 -48.33 -4.32 -15.61
CA CYS A 368 -49.13 -5.54 -15.52
C CYS A 368 -50.21 -5.46 -14.44
N ARG A 369 -49.99 -4.75 -13.33
CA ARG A 369 -51.03 -4.52 -12.31
C ARG A 369 -52.18 -3.70 -12.87
N CYS A 370 -51.89 -2.66 -13.65
CA CYS A 370 -52.91 -1.86 -14.32
C CYS A 370 -53.70 -2.68 -15.35
N PHE A 371 -53.02 -3.46 -16.20
CA PHE A 371 -53.69 -4.30 -17.21
C PHE A 371 -54.53 -5.43 -16.62
N ASN A 372 -54.09 -6.03 -15.50
CA ASN A 372 -54.81 -7.12 -14.82
C ASN A 372 -55.78 -6.63 -13.73
N ALA A 373 -55.94 -5.32 -13.54
CA ALA A 373 -56.87 -4.78 -12.58
C ALA A 373 -58.30 -5.18 -12.98
N LYS A 374 -59.05 -5.77 -12.04
CA LYS A 374 -60.48 -6.04 -12.26
C LYS A 374 -61.18 -4.72 -12.56
N LYS A 375 -62.05 -4.69 -13.58
CA LYS A 375 -62.94 -3.56 -13.83
C LYS A 375 -63.66 -3.23 -12.52
N ALA A 376 -63.64 -1.98 -12.11
CA ALA A 376 -64.34 -1.54 -10.90
C ALA A 376 -65.83 -1.86 -11.05
N THR A 377 -66.31 -2.90 -10.36
CA THR A 377 -67.73 -3.23 -10.25
C THR A 377 -68.37 -2.27 -9.25
N GLY A 378 -68.58 -1.05 -9.71
CA GLY A 378 -69.30 -0.03 -8.98
C GLY A 378 -69.80 1.00 -9.98
N ARG A 379 -71.13 1.18 -10.06
CA ARG A 379 -71.75 2.32 -10.76
C ARG A 379 -71.27 3.61 -10.08
N ARG A 380 -70.11 4.10 -10.46
CA ARG A 380 -69.69 5.48 -10.26
C ARG A 380 -69.23 5.99 -11.61
N ARG A 381 -70.04 6.86 -12.20
CA ARG A 381 -69.68 7.69 -13.36
C ARG A 381 -68.41 8.45 -13.00
N TRP A 382 -67.26 7.93 -13.39
CA TRP A 382 -66.03 8.70 -13.44
C TRP A 382 -65.93 9.30 -14.83
N ASN A 383 -66.10 10.62 -14.93
CA ASN A 383 -65.80 11.40 -16.13
C ASN A 383 -64.27 11.44 -16.32
N PHE A 384 -63.69 10.31 -16.72
CA PHE A 384 -62.31 10.29 -17.21
C PHE A 384 -62.32 10.78 -18.66
N ARG A 385 -61.80 12.00 -18.89
CA ARG A 385 -61.66 12.58 -20.23
C ARG A 385 -60.80 11.66 -21.09
N LYS A 386 -61.43 10.97 -22.05
CA LYS A 386 -60.86 10.10 -23.11
C LYS A 386 -59.66 10.68 -23.89
N LYS A 387 -59.30 11.97 -23.73
CA LYS A 387 -58.25 12.64 -24.51
C LYS A 387 -56.81 12.29 -24.08
N GLN A 388 -56.56 11.88 -22.83
CA GLN A 388 -55.17 11.58 -22.41
C GLN A 388 -54.69 10.16 -22.74
N PHE A 389 -55.59 9.20 -22.96
CA PHE A 389 -55.20 7.81 -23.26
C PHE A 389 -54.87 7.59 -24.75
N ILE A 390 -55.44 8.40 -25.65
CA ILE A 390 -55.14 8.34 -27.09
C ILE A 390 -53.76 8.95 -27.41
N LEU A 391 -53.27 9.87 -26.58
CA LEU A 391 -51.93 10.46 -26.77
C LEU A 391 -50.81 9.49 -26.41
N PHE A 392 -51.00 8.60 -25.43
CA PHE A 392 -49.96 7.63 -25.04
C PHE A 392 -49.76 6.50 -26.06
N LEU A 393 -50.75 6.24 -26.94
CA LEU A 393 -50.66 5.22 -27.99
C LEU A 393 -50.13 5.75 -29.33
N LYS A 394 -49.90 7.06 -29.47
CA LYS A 394 -49.32 7.66 -30.69
C LYS A 394 -47.80 7.82 -30.65
N ASP A 395 -47.18 7.71 -29.48
CA ASP A 395 -45.71 7.82 -29.32
C ASP A 395 -45.00 6.45 -29.28
N VAL A 396 -45.70 5.35 -29.65
CA VAL A 396 -45.14 3.98 -29.70
C VAL A 396 -45.37 3.32 -31.08
N GLN A 397 -45.45 4.11 -32.15
CA GLN A 397 -45.17 3.67 -33.52
C GLN A 397 -43.95 4.44 -34.02
#